data_AF-A0A913YIU6-F1
#
_entry.id   AF-A0A913YIU6-F1
#
_cell.length_a   1.000
_cell.length_b   1.000
_cell.length_c   1.000
_cell.angle_alpha   90.00
_cell.angle_beta   90.00
_cell.angle_gamma   90.00
#
_symmetry.space_group_name_H-M   'P 1'
#
loop_
_entity.id
_entity.type
_entity.pdbx_description
1 polymer ?
#
loop_
_entity_poly.entity_id
_entity_poly.type
_entity_poly.pdbx_seq_one_letter_code
_entity_poly.pdbx_strand_id
1 'polypeptide(L)'
;MKEWIDIINLVAATFSSPPLAAPVGSSKRFQRPVLPFSKTRLTLVKQIEHHEKKAKESQDDLIACLQSEPRNGSSRDLQEWQEKRDFFEYEYKRYMTYVSCLRGSKLESKMREKSKTEARSAESIILQLKRSSSIGNIDSSQGYRPRNLRDSYFMAIYQGQ
;
A
#
# COMPACT_ATOMS: atom_id res chain seq x y z
N MET A 1 -6.90 27.80 12.21
CA MET A 1 -6.06 27.87 11.00
C MET A 1 -5.45 26.52 10.60
N LYS A 2 -5.09 25.62 11.53
CA LYS A 2 -4.59 24.27 11.16
C LYS A 2 -5.64 23.33 10.54
N GLU A 3 -6.89 23.41 11.01
CA GLU A 3 -7.93 22.47 10.60
C GLU A 3 -8.21 22.45 9.09
N TRP A 4 -8.30 23.61 8.41
CA TRP A 4 -8.54 23.65 6.97
C TRP A 4 -7.36 23.06 6.18
N ILE A 5 -6.13 23.22 6.67
CA ILE A 5 -4.92 22.65 6.07
C ILE A 5 -4.98 21.12 6.18
N ASP A 6 -5.37 20.60 7.34
CA ASP A 6 -5.47 19.17 7.58
C ASP A 6 -6.54 18.51 6.70
N ILE A 7 -7.68 19.19 6.48
CA ILE A 7 -8.71 18.70 5.56
C ILE A 7 -8.20 18.67 4.11
N ILE A 8 -7.53 19.73 3.64
CA ILE A 8 -6.94 19.75 2.30
C ILE A 8 -5.91 18.63 2.14
N ASN A 9 -5.03 18.46 3.13
CA ASN A 9 -4.00 17.41 3.10
C ASN A 9 -4.62 16.00 3.14
N LEU A 10 -5.69 15.80 3.91
CA LEU A 10 -6.41 14.53 3.95
C LEU A 10 -7.07 14.20 2.61
N VAL A 11 -7.75 15.18 1.99
CA VAL A 11 -8.35 15.02 0.66
C VAL A 11 -7.26 14.73 -0.38
N ALA A 12 -6.19 15.51 -0.37
CA ALA A 12 -5.05 15.29 -1.26
C ALA A 12 -4.46 13.88 -1.06
N ALA A 13 -4.20 13.45 0.18
CA ALA A 13 -3.66 12.13 0.48
C ALA A 13 -4.59 10.99 0.00
N THR A 14 -5.90 11.17 0.13
CA THR A 14 -6.91 10.17 -0.25
C THR A 14 -7.03 10.02 -1.77
N PHE A 15 -6.92 11.11 -2.53
CA PHE A 15 -7.17 11.11 -3.97
C PHE A 15 -5.92 11.19 -4.85
N SER A 16 -4.74 11.46 -4.27
CA SER A 16 -3.47 11.50 -5.00
C SER A 16 -3.23 10.22 -5.77
N SER A 17 -3.04 10.34 -7.08
CA SER A 17 -2.73 9.23 -7.97
C SER A 17 -1.23 8.94 -8.03
N PRO A 18 -0.85 7.68 -8.32
CA PRO A 18 0.55 7.35 -8.59
C PRO A 18 1.08 8.21 -9.74
N PRO A 19 2.25 8.86 -9.60
CA PRO A 19 2.83 9.68 -10.66
C PRO A 19 3.01 8.86 -11.95
N LEU A 20 2.75 9.47 -13.09
CA LEU A 20 3.04 8.84 -14.39
C LEU A 20 4.56 8.69 -14.54
N ALA A 21 4.98 7.65 -15.25
CA ALA A 21 6.39 7.51 -15.59
C ALA A 21 6.86 8.79 -16.30
N ALA A 22 8.04 9.29 -15.92
CA ALA A 22 8.59 10.49 -16.54
C ALA A 22 8.62 10.31 -18.07
N PRO A 23 8.24 11.34 -18.86
CA PRO A 23 8.32 11.27 -20.30
C PRO A 23 9.73 10.86 -20.73
N VAL A 24 9.84 9.76 -21.46
CA VAL A 24 11.12 9.27 -22.02
C VAL A 24 11.47 10.14 -23.22
N GLY A 25 11.97 11.34 -22.95
CA GLY A 25 12.55 12.24 -23.95
C GLY A 25 14.05 12.01 -24.13
N SER A 26 14.63 12.50 -25.23
CA SER A 26 16.08 12.42 -25.50
C SER A 26 16.96 13.27 -24.56
N SER A 27 16.36 14.03 -23.64
CA SER A 27 17.09 14.92 -22.72
C SER A 27 17.54 14.14 -21.48
N LYS A 28 18.85 14.04 -21.25
CA LYS A 28 19.46 13.44 -20.04
C LYS A 28 19.27 14.26 -18.75
N ARG A 29 18.44 15.31 -18.77
CA ARG A 29 18.30 16.27 -17.65
C ARG A 29 17.19 15.83 -16.70
N PHE A 30 17.33 16.25 -15.44
CA PHE A 30 16.27 16.09 -14.45
C PHE A 30 15.00 16.82 -14.93
N GLN A 31 13.86 16.13 -14.89
CA GLN A 31 12.55 16.70 -15.18
C GLN A 31 11.59 16.30 -14.07
N ARG A 32 10.80 17.26 -13.60
CA ARG A 32 9.76 16.98 -12.61
C ARG A 32 8.69 16.08 -13.25
N PRO A 33 8.28 14.98 -12.60
CA PRO A 33 7.22 14.12 -13.11
C PRO A 33 5.93 14.91 -13.33
N VAL A 34 5.25 14.65 -14.44
CA VAL A 34 3.96 15.25 -14.74
C VAL A 34 2.90 14.62 -13.83
N LEU A 35 2.09 15.46 -13.17
CA LEU A 35 1.03 14.98 -12.29
C LEU A 35 -0.06 14.26 -13.10
N PRO A 36 -0.60 13.13 -12.62
CA PRO A 36 -1.70 12.47 -13.32
C PRO A 36 -2.98 13.30 -13.21
N PHE A 37 -3.76 13.32 -14.28
CA PHE A 37 -5.06 14.02 -14.31
C PHE A 37 -6.19 13.26 -13.58
N SER A 38 -5.99 11.97 -13.28
CA SER A 38 -7.01 11.11 -12.69
C SER A 38 -6.79 10.84 -11.19
N LYS A 39 -7.86 10.66 -10.42
CA LYS A 39 -7.80 10.18 -9.02
C LYS A 39 -7.29 8.75 -8.89
N THR A 40 -6.70 8.39 -7.74
CA THR A 40 -6.32 7.01 -7.43
C THR A 40 -7.52 6.05 -7.46
N ARG A 41 -7.28 4.79 -7.82
CA ARG A 41 -8.23 3.66 -7.72
C ARG A 41 -7.88 2.71 -6.57
N LEU A 42 -6.87 3.05 -5.77
CA LEU A 42 -6.43 2.23 -4.65
C LEU A 42 -7.44 2.30 -3.50
N THR A 43 -7.54 1.21 -2.74
CA THR A 43 -8.21 1.23 -1.44
C THR A 43 -7.39 2.04 -0.45
N LEU A 44 -8.01 2.51 0.65
CA LEU A 44 -7.31 3.31 1.65
C LEU A 44 -6.04 2.64 2.19
N VAL A 45 -6.10 1.34 2.48
CA VAL A 45 -4.95 0.57 2.97
C VAL A 45 -3.82 0.56 1.93
N LYS A 46 -4.14 0.25 0.66
CA LYS A 46 -3.16 0.27 -0.43
C LYS A 46 -2.62 1.67 -0.73
N GLN A 47 -3.43 2.71 -0.50
CA GLN A 47 -3.02 4.09 -0.65
C GLN A 47 -1.99 4.48 0.42
N ILE A 48 -2.19 4.05 1.67
CA ILE A 48 -1.22 4.24 2.77
C ILE A 48 0.10 3.52 2.43
N GLU A 49 0.03 2.24 2.06
CA GLU A 49 1.21 1.45 1.66
C GLU A 49 1.95 2.09 0.48
N HIS A 50 1.22 2.61 -0.51
CA HIS A 50 1.80 3.30 -1.65
C HIS A 50 2.56 4.57 -1.22
N HIS A 51 1.96 5.40 -0.37
CA HIS A 51 2.60 6.60 0.13
C HIS A 51 3.83 6.30 0.99
N GLU A 52 3.80 5.24 1.80
CA GLU A 52 4.96 4.79 2.58
C GLU A 52 6.11 4.34 1.69
N LYS A 53 5.79 3.54 0.65
CA LYS A 53 6.78 3.13 -0.33
C LYS A 53 7.40 4.34 -1.04
N LYS A 54 6.58 5.31 -1.45
CA LYS A 54 7.03 6.52 -2.13
C LYS A 54 7.85 7.45 -1.24
N ALA A 55 7.48 7.57 0.03
CA ALA A 55 8.29 8.30 1.01
C ALA A 55 9.69 7.68 1.12
N LYS A 56 9.76 6.34 1.23
CA LYS A 56 11.04 5.63 1.27
C LYS A 56 11.86 5.81 0.00
N GLU A 57 11.26 5.62 -1.18
CA GLU A 57 11.93 5.84 -2.47
C GLU A 57 12.49 7.28 -2.57
N SER A 58 11.69 8.29 -2.20
CA SER A 58 12.11 9.70 -2.24
C SER A 58 13.22 10.00 -1.23
N GLN A 59 13.21 9.34 -0.07
CA GLN A 59 14.27 9.44 0.93
C GLN A 59 15.58 8.83 0.41
N ASP A 60 15.52 7.64 -0.15
CA ASP A 60 16.68 6.94 -0.72
C ASP A 60 17.29 7.77 -1.87
N ASP A 61 16.43 8.32 -2.75
CA ASP A 61 16.83 9.21 -3.84
C ASP A 61 17.44 10.52 -3.33
N LEU A 62 16.91 11.10 -2.26
CA LEU A 62 17.47 12.29 -1.62
C LEU A 62 18.86 12.00 -1.05
N ILE A 63 19.04 10.87 -0.36
CA ILE A 63 20.33 10.45 0.18
C ILE A 63 21.34 10.27 -0.95
N ALA A 64 20.96 9.57 -2.03
CA ALA A 64 21.80 9.40 -3.20
C ALA A 64 22.14 10.75 -3.86
N CYS A 65 21.18 11.67 -3.94
CA CYS A 65 21.39 13.01 -4.47
C CYS A 65 22.44 13.77 -3.64
N LEU A 66 22.34 13.76 -2.30
CA LEU A 66 23.29 14.40 -1.40
C LEU A 66 24.71 13.82 -1.52
N GLN A 67 24.84 12.51 -1.76
CA GLN A 67 26.14 11.88 -2.01
C GLN A 67 26.77 12.31 -3.34
N SER A 68 25.95 12.73 -4.31
CA SER A 68 26.38 13.16 -5.65
C SER A 68 26.60 14.68 -5.79
N GLU A 69 26.79 15.40 -4.67
CA GLU A 69 26.99 16.85 -4.69
C GLU A 69 28.17 17.27 -5.60
N PRO A 70 27.94 18.16 -6.59
CA PRO A 70 29.00 18.61 -7.50
C PRO A 70 30.06 19.42 -6.74
N ARG A 71 31.25 18.85 -6.54
CA ARG A 71 32.37 19.56 -5.89
C ARG A 71 33.03 20.60 -6.80
N ASN A 72 33.12 20.30 -8.10
CA ASN A 72 33.80 21.13 -9.11
C ASN A 72 32.92 21.28 -10.39
N GLY A 73 31.64 21.58 -10.23
CA GLY A 73 30.69 21.71 -11.35
C GLY A 73 30.56 23.14 -11.88
N SER A 74 29.99 23.28 -13.09
CA SER A 74 29.51 24.58 -13.56
C SER A 74 28.41 25.10 -12.63
N SER A 75 28.20 26.43 -12.58
CA SER A 75 27.03 27.02 -11.90
C SER A 75 25.71 26.38 -12.35
N ARG A 76 25.66 25.93 -13.61
CA ARG A 76 24.50 25.22 -14.15
C ARG A 76 24.33 23.82 -13.54
N ASP A 77 25.41 23.07 -13.38
CA ASP A 77 25.37 21.72 -12.80
C ASP A 77 24.94 21.78 -11.33
N LEU A 78 25.42 22.80 -10.61
CA LEU A 78 25.04 23.04 -9.23
C LEU A 78 23.54 23.37 -9.11
N GLN A 79 23.01 24.19 -10.02
CA GLN A 79 21.58 24.50 -10.06
C GLN A 79 20.74 23.25 -10.35
N GLU A 80 21.12 22.44 -11.34
CA GLU A 80 20.41 21.20 -11.67
C GLU A 80 20.42 20.20 -10.48
N TRP A 81 21.54 20.11 -9.75
CA TRP A 81 21.62 19.32 -8.53
C TRP A 81 20.72 19.86 -7.41
N GLN A 82 20.71 21.18 -7.18
CA GLN A 82 19.84 21.81 -6.19
C GLN A 82 18.36 21.57 -6.50
N GLU A 83 17.95 21.74 -7.75
CA GLU A 83 16.57 21.49 -8.19
C GLU A 83 16.14 20.04 -7.96
N LYS A 84 17.04 19.08 -8.20
CA LYS A 84 16.82 17.66 -7.95
C LYS A 84 16.71 17.35 -6.45
N ARG A 85 17.61 17.92 -5.63
CA ARG A 85 17.59 17.79 -4.17
C ARG A 85 16.27 18.32 -3.58
N ASP A 86 15.92 19.55 -3.94
CA ASP A 86 14.72 20.23 -3.42
C ASP A 86 13.44 19.49 -3.82
N PHE A 87 13.44 18.91 -5.02
CA PHE A 87 12.34 18.05 -5.45
C PHE A 87 12.18 16.81 -4.57
N PHE A 88 13.26 16.04 -4.34
CA PHE A 88 13.16 14.83 -3.53
C PHE A 88 12.83 15.13 -2.06
N GLU A 89 13.37 16.23 -1.52
CA GLU A 89 13.01 16.68 -0.18
C GLU A 89 11.52 17.04 -0.07
N TYR A 90 10.99 17.77 -1.06
CA TYR A 90 9.58 18.09 -1.13
C TYR A 90 8.71 16.83 -1.24
N GLU A 91 9.04 15.90 -2.15
CA GLU A 91 8.29 14.65 -2.35
C GLU A 91 8.27 13.82 -1.06
N TYR A 92 9.43 13.67 -0.40
CA TYR A 92 9.54 12.97 0.88
C TYR A 92 8.61 13.58 1.94
N LYS A 93 8.69 14.91 2.16
CA LYS A 93 7.84 15.62 3.13
C LYS A 93 6.36 15.51 2.79
N ARG A 94 6.01 15.56 1.51
CA ARG A 94 4.62 15.41 1.04
C ARG A 94 4.07 14.03 1.37
N TYR A 95 4.77 12.96 0.98
CA TYR A 95 4.30 11.60 1.24
C TYR A 95 4.26 11.27 2.74
N MET A 96 5.23 11.75 3.53
CA MET A 96 5.18 11.63 4.99
C MET A 96 3.93 12.30 5.57
N THR A 97 3.60 13.51 5.10
CA THR A 97 2.37 14.21 5.50
C THR A 97 1.13 13.40 5.14
N TYR A 98 1.08 12.83 3.93
CA TYR A 98 -0.06 12.01 3.50
C TYR A 98 -0.23 10.76 4.36
N VAL A 99 0.86 10.07 4.69
CA VAL A 99 0.82 8.91 5.61
C VAL A 99 0.28 9.32 6.98
N SER A 100 0.80 10.41 7.55
CA SER A 100 0.34 10.93 8.84
C SER A 100 -1.15 11.29 8.83
N CYS A 101 -1.63 11.99 7.79
CA CYS A 101 -3.03 12.36 7.66
C CYS A 101 -3.94 11.13 7.54
N LEU A 102 -3.58 10.15 6.71
CA LEU A 102 -4.42 8.96 6.50
C LEU A 102 -4.47 8.07 7.75
N ARG A 103 -3.32 7.80 8.38
CA ARG A 103 -3.25 6.99 9.61
C ARG A 103 -3.94 7.66 10.80
N GLY A 104 -3.89 8.99 10.89
CA GLY A 104 -4.59 9.76 11.93
C GLY A 104 -6.07 10.02 11.64
N SER A 105 -6.58 9.62 10.47
CA SER A 105 -7.94 9.94 10.05
C SER A 105 -8.99 9.02 10.66
N LYS A 106 -10.18 9.56 10.92
CA LYS A 106 -11.38 8.78 11.26
C LYS A 106 -11.76 7.78 10.16
N LEU A 107 -11.28 7.97 8.93
CA LEU A 107 -11.53 7.08 7.80
C LEU A 107 -10.82 5.74 7.97
N GLU A 108 -9.55 5.76 8.41
CA GLU A 108 -8.81 4.54 8.75
C GLU A 108 -9.50 3.80 9.91
N SER A 109 -9.88 4.53 10.96
CA SER A 109 -10.52 3.92 12.13
C SER A 109 -11.83 3.21 11.78
N LYS A 110 -12.67 3.84 10.95
CA LYS A 110 -13.91 3.23 10.43
C LYS A 110 -13.63 1.99 9.58
N MET A 111 -12.61 2.00 8.74
CA MET A 111 -12.23 0.82 7.94
C MET A 111 -11.76 -0.33 8.84
N ARG A 112 -10.96 -0.01 9.86
CA ARG A 112 -10.43 -0.99 10.83
C ARG A 112 -11.52 -1.58 11.72
N GLU A 113 -12.52 -0.79 12.09
CA GLU A 113 -13.70 -1.28 12.81
C GLU A 113 -14.55 -2.21 11.94
N LYS A 114 -14.80 -1.82 10.68
CA LYS A 114 -15.55 -2.66 9.72
C LYS A 114 -14.89 -4.03 9.55
N SER A 115 -13.57 -4.07 9.33
CA SER A 115 -12.84 -5.33 9.14
C SER A 115 -12.88 -6.23 10.40
N LYS A 116 -12.87 -5.65 11.60
CA LYS A 116 -13.02 -6.42 12.86
C LYS A 116 -14.40 -7.03 13.00
N THR A 117 -15.44 -6.30 12.64
CA THR A 117 -16.83 -6.79 12.69
C THR A 117 -17.03 -7.94 11.70
N GLU A 118 -16.50 -7.82 10.48
CA GLU A 118 -16.53 -8.88 9.47
C GLU A 118 -15.76 -10.13 9.94
N ALA A 119 -14.56 -9.96 10.52
CA ALA A 119 -13.78 -11.07 11.07
C ALA A 119 -14.51 -11.80 12.21
N ARG A 120 -15.10 -11.06 13.16
CA ARG A 120 -15.91 -11.64 14.24
C ARG A 120 -17.12 -12.40 13.71
N SER A 121 -17.76 -11.89 12.66
CA SER A 121 -18.87 -12.57 12.00
C SER A 121 -18.42 -13.88 11.36
N ALA A 122 -17.28 -13.88 10.65
CA ALA A 122 -16.71 -15.08 10.06
C ALA A 122 -16.32 -16.14 11.11
N GLU A 123 -15.68 -15.71 12.21
CA GLU A 123 -15.36 -16.60 13.34
C GLU A 123 -16.61 -17.23 13.95
N SER A 124 -17.68 -16.45 14.11
CA SER A 124 -18.97 -16.94 14.61
C SER A 124 -19.57 -18.01 13.68
N ILE A 125 -19.52 -17.79 12.36
CA ILE A 125 -19.98 -18.76 11.36
C ILE A 125 -19.16 -20.06 11.44
N ILE A 126 -17.83 -19.96 11.52
CA ILE A 126 -16.94 -21.12 11.64
C ILE A 126 -17.22 -21.90 12.94
N LEU A 127 -17.45 -21.19 14.04
CA LEU A 127 -17.76 -21.80 15.33
C LEU A 127 -19.12 -22.53 15.30
N GLN A 128 -20.14 -21.95 14.67
CA GLN A 128 -21.42 -22.62 14.49
C GLN A 128 -21.30 -23.86 13.61
N LEU A 129 -20.55 -23.78 12.51
CA LEU A 129 -20.26 -24.92 11.65
C LEU A 129 -19.60 -26.05 12.47
N LYS A 130 -18.53 -25.75 13.24
CA LYS A 130 -17.86 -26.71 14.13
C LYS A 130 -18.81 -27.34 15.16
N ARG A 131 -19.76 -26.57 15.72
CA ARG A 131 -20.73 -27.06 16.70
C ARG A 131 -21.82 -27.94 16.07
N SER A 132 -22.19 -27.66 14.82
CA SER A 132 -23.22 -28.40 14.07
C SER A 132 -22.67 -29.67 13.40
N SER A 133 -21.38 -29.70 13.06
CA SER A 133 -20.69 -30.92 12.66
C SER A 133 -20.36 -31.73 13.92
N SER A 134 -21.15 -32.78 14.20
CA SER A 134 -20.80 -33.82 15.18
C SER A 134 -19.57 -34.61 14.69
N ILE A 135 -18.40 -33.98 14.74
CA ILE A 135 -17.09 -34.62 14.63
C ILE A 135 -16.35 -34.18 15.88
N GLY A 136 -16.24 -35.09 16.83
CA GLY A 136 -15.54 -34.89 18.10
C GLY A 136 -14.12 -34.39 17.90
N ASN A 137 -13.58 -33.79 18.96
CA ASN A 137 -12.20 -33.31 19.10
C ASN A 137 -11.20 -34.06 18.20
N ILE A 138 -10.84 -33.45 17.07
CA ILE A 138 -9.59 -33.78 16.39
C ILE A 138 -8.49 -33.10 17.19
N ASP A 139 -7.81 -33.93 17.99
CA ASP A 139 -6.51 -33.63 18.52
C ASP A 139 -5.58 -33.21 17.38
N SER A 140 -4.94 -32.05 17.51
CA SER A 140 -4.09 -31.44 16.48
C SER A 140 -2.70 -32.10 16.39
N SER A 141 -2.53 -33.28 16.99
CA SER A 141 -1.29 -34.07 16.99
C SER A 141 -1.15 -35.03 15.81
N GLN A 142 -2.18 -35.21 14.97
CA GLN A 142 -2.09 -36.00 13.73
C GLN A 142 -2.47 -35.17 12.50
N GLY A 143 -1.50 -35.04 11.59
CA GLY A 143 -1.56 -34.18 10.42
C GLY A 143 -2.81 -34.40 9.57
N TYR A 144 -3.61 -33.33 9.45
CA TYR A 144 -4.72 -33.24 8.51
C TYR A 144 -4.17 -33.12 7.07
N ARG A 145 -4.22 -34.21 6.30
CA ARG A 145 -4.14 -34.15 4.84
C ARG A 145 -5.57 -33.93 4.29
N PRO A 146 -5.86 -32.82 3.60
CA PRO A 146 -7.17 -32.65 2.99
C PRO A 146 -7.33 -33.70 1.90
N ARG A 147 -8.32 -34.59 2.05
CA ARG A 147 -8.67 -35.57 1.03
C ARG A 147 -9.42 -34.81 -0.06
N ASN A 148 -8.85 -34.75 -1.25
CA ASN A 148 -9.44 -34.02 -2.38
C ASN A 148 -10.84 -34.59 -2.66
N LEU A 149 -11.83 -33.70 -2.73
CA LEU A 149 -13.24 -34.05 -2.95
C LEU A 149 -13.46 -34.87 -4.26
N ARG A 150 -12.50 -34.78 -5.17
CA ARG A 150 -12.44 -35.52 -6.44
C ARG A 150 -12.26 -37.04 -6.24
N ASP A 151 -11.54 -37.46 -5.21
CA ASP A 151 -11.22 -38.88 -4.96
C ASP A 151 -12.39 -39.61 -4.29
N SER A 152 -13.19 -38.88 -3.51
CA SER A 152 -14.39 -39.42 -2.86
C SER A 152 -15.47 -39.83 -3.86
N TYR A 153 -15.62 -39.07 -4.94
CA TYR A 153 -16.60 -39.39 -6.00
C TYR A 153 -16.14 -40.58 -6.85
N PHE A 154 -14.84 -40.70 -7.10
CA PHE A 154 -14.29 -41.82 -7.87
C PHE A 154 -14.45 -43.15 -7.12
N MET A 155 -14.23 -43.19 -5.81
CA MET A 155 -14.40 -44.41 -5.02
C MET A 155 -15.87 -44.85 -4.89
N ALA A 156 -16.82 -43.91 -4.88
CA ALA A 156 -18.24 -44.22 -4.72
C ALA A 156 -18.86 -44.91 -5.95
N ILE A 157 -18.26 -44.78 -7.13
CA ILE A 157 -18.81 -45.32 -8.38
C ILE A 157 -18.28 -46.73 -8.68
N TYR A 158 -17.12 -47.10 -8.14
CA TYR A 158 -16.43 -48.35 -8.48
C TYR A 158 -16.47 -49.46 -7.41
N GLN A 159 -17.20 -49.29 -6.30
CA GLN A 159 -17.38 -50.36 -5.29
C GLN A 159 -18.76 -51.02 -5.38
N GLY A 160 -19.05 -51.61 -6.54
CA GLY A 160 -20.26 -52.41 -6.74
C GLY A 160 -20.04 -53.50 -7.78
N GLN A 161 -19.19 -54.48 -7.47
CA GLN A 161 -19.25 -55.87 -7.97
C GLN A 161 -18.77 -56.83 -6.89
#